data_AF-A0A3M0YKL3-F1
#
_entry.id   AF-A0A3M0YKL3-F1
#
_cell.length_a   1.000
_cell.length_b   1.000
_cell.length_c   1.000
_cell.angle_alpha   90.00
_cell.angle_beta   90.00
_cell.angle_gamma   90.00
#
_symmetry.space_group_name_H-M   'P 1'
#
loop_
_entity.id
_entity.type
_entity.pdbx_description
1 polymer ?
#
loop_
_entity_poly.entity_id
_entity_poly.type
_entity_poly.pdbx_seq_one_letter_code
_entity_poly.pdbx_strand_id
1 'polypeptide(L)' 'AEGGLAPLDPVAPFAERLGAWQEDTLVAGHLPFLGKLVAKLVADDEDLPVVAFQPGSMVCLERGEGWSIAWMVRPELL' A
#
# COMPACT_ATOMS: atom_id res chain seq x y z
N ALA A 1 13.63 -13.77 -6.34
CA ALA A 1 12.86 -12.52 -6.21
C ALA A 1 11.41 -12.93 -6.03
N GLU A 2 10.82 -12.62 -4.88
CA GLU A 2 9.39 -12.84 -4.70
C GLU A 2 8.65 -11.91 -5.69
N GLY A 3 7.88 -12.48 -6.61
CA GLY A 3 7.05 -11.70 -7.54
C GLY A 3 5.88 -11.02 -6.84
N GLY A 4 5.09 -10.24 -7.59
CA GLY A 4 3.88 -9.58 -7.08
C GLY A 4 4.06 -8.13 -6.64
N LEU A 5 5.09 -7.44 -7.14
CA LEU A 5 5.35 -6.00 -6.93
C LEU A 5 5.64 -5.26 -8.23
N ALA A 6 5.48 -5.91 -9.39
CA ALA A 6 5.60 -5.19 -10.65
C ALA A 6 4.48 -4.15 -10.76
N PRO A 7 4.70 -3.01 -11.44
CA PRO A 7 3.74 -1.89 -11.45
C PRO A 7 2.31 -2.27 -11.87
N LEU A 8 2.16 -3.32 -12.69
CA LEU A 8 0.89 -3.78 -13.26
C LEU A 8 0.47 -5.17 -12.73
N ASP A 9 1.15 -5.70 -11.71
CA ASP A 9 0.71 -6.94 -11.08
C ASP A 9 -0.64 -6.72 -10.37
N PRO A 10 -1.50 -7.75 -10.27
CA PRO A 10 -2.70 -7.67 -9.44
C PRO A 10 -2.32 -7.50 -7.97
N VAL A 11 -3.03 -6.63 -7.25
CA VAL A 11 -2.71 -6.33 -5.84
C VAL A 11 -3.26 -7.37 -4.86
N ALA A 12 -4.31 -8.10 -5.23
CA ALA A 12 -4.99 -9.04 -4.33
C ALA A 12 -4.06 -10.13 -3.74
N PRO A 13 -3.21 -10.83 -4.52
CA PRO A 13 -2.30 -11.83 -3.95
C PRO A 13 -1.28 -11.21 -2.98
N PHE A 14 -0.85 -9.96 -3.21
CA PHE A 14 0.06 -9.27 -2.32
C PHE A 14 -0.66 -8.82 -1.03
N ALA A 15 -1.89 -8.30 -1.15
CA ALA A 15 -2.72 -7.91 -0.02
C ALA A 15 -3.00 -9.09 0.93
N GLU A 16 -3.28 -10.28 0.38
CA GLU A 16 -3.44 -11.50 1.17
C GLU A 16 -2.16 -11.86 1.95
N ARG A 17 -0.99 -11.75 1.30
CA ARG A 17 0.31 -12.01 1.94
C ARG A 17 0.59 -11.04 3.09
N LEU A 18 0.25 -9.76 2.93
CA LEU A 18 0.40 -8.75 3.99
C LEU A 18 -0.43 -9.11 5.23
N GLY A 19 -1.57 -9.75 5.06
CA GLY A 19 -2.40 -10.26 6.17
C GLY A 19 -1.69 -11.32 7.05
N ALA A 20 -0.61 -11.93 6.57
CA ALA A 20 0.18 -12.89 7.34
C ALA A 20 1.40 -12.26 8.03
N TRP A 21 1.75 -11.00 7.73
CA TRP A 21 2.92 -10.35 8.30
C TRP A 21 2.65 -9.88 9.73
N GLN A 22 3.61 -10.12 10.62
CA GLN A 22 3.52 -9.74 12.04
C GLN A 22 4.50 -8.64 12.44
N GLU A 23 5.49 -8.36 11.59
CA GLU A 23 6.54 -7.38 11.84
C GLU A 23 6.30 -6.11 11.03
N ASP A 24 6.76 -4.98 11.55
CA ASP A 24 6.77 -3.72 10.80
C ASP A 24 7.62 -3.88 9.53
N THR A 25 6.98 -3.70 8.38
CA THR A 25 7.61 -3.99 7.09
C THR A 25 7.46 -2.82 6.12
N LEU A 26 8.58 -2.39 5.54
CA LEU A 26 8.60 -1.39 4.47
C LEU A 26 8.40 -2.06 3.11
N VAL A 27 7.39 -1.61 2.36
CA VAL A 27 7.15 -2.01 0.98
C VAL A 27 7.53 -0.86 0.06
N ALA A 28 8.52 -1.10 -0.82
CA ALA A 28 8.92 -0.15 -1.86
C ALA A 28 8.50 -0.69 -3.24
N GLY A 29 7.92 0.18 -4.06
CA GLY A 29 7.35 -0.19 -5.35
C GLY A 29 7.00 1.03 -6.20
N HIS A 30 6.12 0.85 -7.17
CA HIS A 30 5.76 1.87 -8.15
C HIS A 30 4.25 2.04 -8.27
N LEU A 31 3.83 3.13 -8.90
CA LEU A 31 2.44 3.32 -9.32
C LEU A 31 2.16 2.56 -10.64
N PRO A 32 0.91 2.10 -10.87
CA PRO A 32 -0.27 2.28 -9.99
C PRO A 32 -0.32 1.32 -8.80
N PHE A 33 0.48 0.24 -8.80
CA PHE A 33 0.42 -0.84 -7.81
C PHE A 33 0.29 -0.38 -6.36
N LEU A 34 1.18 0.52 -5.89
CA LEU A 34 1.13 0.97 -4.49
C LEU A 34 -0.17 1.71 -4.13
N GLY A 35 -0.69 2.54 -5.03
CA GLY A 35 -1.95 3.25 -4.80
C GLY A 35 -3.13 2.28 -4.72
N LYS A 36 -3.19 1.34 -5.68
CA LYS A 36 -4.20 0.28 -5.73
C LYS A 36 -4.16 -0.64 -4.53
N LEU A 37 -2.95 -0.99 -4.05
CA LEU A 37 -2.76 -1.83 -2.89
C LEU A 37 -3.32 -1.16 -1.63
N VAL A 38 -3.01 0.13 -1.40
CA VAL A 38 -3.56 0.87 -0.26
C VAL A 38 -5.09 0.95 -0.34
N ALA A 39 -5.64 1.23 -1.52
CA ALA A 39 -7.08 1.27 -1.76
C ALA A 39 -7.76 -0.08 -1.46
N LYS A 40 -7.16 -1.18 -1.96
CA LYS A 40 -7.63 -2.53 -1.68
C LYS A 40 -7.61 -2.88 -0.19
N LEU A 41 -6.54 -2.52 0.53
CA LEU A 41 -6.42 -2.87 1.95
C LEU A 41 -7.42 -2.11 2.83
N VAL A 42 -7.61 -0.81 2.57
CA VAL A 42 -8.37 0.09 3.45
C VAL A 42 -9.86 0.15 3.09
N ALA A 43 -10.21 -0.04 1.81
CA ALA A 43 -11.58 0.13 1.33
C ALA A 43 -12.14 -1.08 0.55
N ASP A 44 -11.37 -2.18 0.42
CA ASP A 44 -11.69 -3.37 -0.36
C ASP A 44 -11.96 -3.14 -1.87
N ASP A 45 -11.69 -1.92 -2.35
CA ASP A 45 -11.84 -1.48 -3.74
C ASP A 45 -10.55 -0.80 -4.21
N GLU A 46 -9.88 -1.39 -5.18
CA GLU A 46 -8.56 -0.94 -5.67
C GLU A 46 -8.61 0.31 -6.57
N ASP A 47 -9.79 0.71 -7.04
CA ASP A 47 -9.95 1.84 -7.95
C ASP A 47 -10.32 3.15 -7.20
N LEU A 48 -10.47 3.09 -5.87
CA LEU A 48 -10.73 4.28 -5.05
C LEU A 48 -9.46 5.12 -4.82
N PRO A 49 -9.52 6.47 -4.97
CA PRO A 49 -8.38 7.35 -4.80
C PRO A 49 -8.13 7.70 -3.32
N VAL A 50 -7.79 6.69 -2.50
CA VAL A 50 -7.61 6.87 -1.04
C VAL A 50 -6.29 7.56 -0.64
N VAL A 51 -5.29 7.56 -1.53
CA VAL A 51 -3.98 8.18 -1.31
C VAL A 51 -3.48 8.89 -2.57
N ALA A 52 -2.74 9.98 -2.38
CA ALA A 52 -2.19 10.81 -3.45
C ALA A 52 -0.66 10.68 -3.51
N PHE A 53 -0.17 9.50 -3.89
CA PHE A 53 1.27 9.26 -4.06
C PHE A 53 1.89 10.20 -5.09
N GLN A 54 3.11 10.64 -4.79
CA GLN A 54 4.06 11.14 -5.77
C GLN A 54 5.43 10.50 -5.51
N PRO A 55 6.43 10.65 -6.40
CA PRO A 55 7.75 10.07 -6.19
C PRO A 55 8.31 10.47 -4.82
N GLY A 56 8.68 9.48 -4.00
CA GLY A 56 9.21 9.70 -2.65
C GLY A 56 8.16 9.85 -1.53
N SER A 57 6.86 9.77 -1.84
CA SER A 57 5.82 9.67 -0.80
C SER A 57 5.95 8.38 0.01
N MET A 58 5.58 8.45 1.30
CA MET A 58 5.46 7.31 2.18
C MET A 58 4.08 7.31 2.84
N VAL A 59 3.47 6.13 2.92
CA VAL A 59 2.19 5.89 3.58
C VAL A 59 2.42 4.81 4.62
N CYS A 60 1.97 5.06 5.85
CA CYS A 60 1.95 4.05 6.90
C CYS A 60 0.55 3.51 7.09
N LEU A 61 0.45 2.19 7.10
CA LEU A 61 -0.77 1.47 7.37
C LEU A 61 -0.63 0.70 8.68
N GLU A 62 -1.68 0.72 9.49
CA GLU A 62 -1.79 -0.12 10.68
C GLU A 62 -2.90 -1.14 10.51
N ARG A 63 -2.75 -2.29 11.18
CA ARG A 63 -3.71 -3.39 11.13
C ARG A 63 -4.32 -3.61 12.52
N GLY A 64 -5.57 -3.21 12.67
CA GLY A 64 -6.44 -3.56 13.80
C GLY A 64 -7.47 -4.61 13.37
N GLU A 65 -8.76 -4.31 13.55
CA GLU A 65 -9.87 -5.10 12.98
C GLU A 65 -9.91 -5.03 11.43
N GLY A 66 -9.20 -4.06 10.84
CA GLY A 66 -8.96 -3.88 9.42
C GLY A 66 -7.73 -2.99 9.21
N TRP A 67 -7.39 -2.70 7.95
CA TRP A 67 -6.31 -1.76 7.63
C TRP A 67 -6.79 -0.32 7.70
N SER A 68 -5.95 0.55 8.27
CA SER A 68 -6.17 1.99 8.32
C SER A 68 -4.92 2.76 7.93
N ILE A 69 -5.09 3.98 7.41
CA ILE A 69 -3.98 4.90 7.14
C ILE A 69 -3.63 5.62 8.45
N ALA A 70 -2.47 5.31 9.03
CA ALA A 70 -1.99 5.98 10.23
C ALA A 70 -1.45 7.38 9.90
N TRP A 71 -0.67 7.49 8.81
CA TRP A 71 -0.18 8.76 8.29
C TRP A 71 0.29 8.62 6.83
N MET A 72 0.41 9.77 6.17
CA MET A 72 1.05 9.89 4.87
C MET A 72 1.96 11.12 4.88
N VAL A 73 3.18 10.96 4.37
CA VAL A 73 4.12 12.06 4.15
C VAL A 73 4.48 12.14 2.67
N ARG A 74 4.50 13.37 2.18
CA ARG A 74 4.95 13.74 0.84
C ARG A 74 6.33 14.39 0.97
N PRO A 75 7.26 14.26 0.01
CA PRO A 75 8.60 14.82 0.14
C PRO A 75 8.64 16.31 0.46
N GLU A 76 7.67 17.11 0.02
CA GLU A 76 7.65 18.56 0.26
C GLU A 76 7.17 18.94 1.67
N LEU A 77 6.81 17.96 2.50
CA LEU A 77 6.45 18.15 3.91
C LEU A 77 7.66 17.96 4.85
N LEU A 78 8.84 17.64 4.32
CA LEU A 78 10.09 17.43 5.05
C LEU A 78 11.10 18.56 4.80
#